data_AF-A0A961K8X2-F1
#
_entry.id   AF-A0A961K8X2-F1
#
_cell.length_a   1.000
_cell.length_b   1.000
_cell.length_c   1.000
_cell.angle_alpha   90.00
_cell.angle_beta   90.00
_cell.angle_gamma   90.00
#
_symmetry.space_group_name_H-M   'P 1'
#
loop_
_entity.id
_entity.type
_entity.pdbx_description
1 polymer ?
#
loop_
_entity_poly.entity_id
_entity_poly.type
_entity_poly.pdbx_seq_one_letter_code
_entity_poly.pdbx_strand_id
1 'polypeptide(L)'
;MRIVLYSVFALLLAAIPAQAEEPEYPLENQDVMTEVNGSPARLLACFEEVMMPAKVLVEPILVAPERRAYVKRRDGSIDLVEYPAHYREKRTVLEPAYVELRQVPCKKKKPFFGLF
;
A
#
# COMPACT_ATOMS: atom_id res chain seq x y z
N MET A 1 63.98 -16.26 60.96
CA MET A 1 63.41 -17.07 59.85
C MET A 1 61.94 -16.69 59.72
N ARG A 2 61.57 -15.97 58.64
CA ARG A 2 60.65 -16.39 57.55
C ARG A 2 59.24 -16.73 58.05
N ILE A 3 58.29 -15.79 58.03
CA ILE A 3 57.46 -15.31 56.88
C ILE A 3 56.68 -16.44 56.19
N VAL A 4 55.38 -16.17 56.03
CA VAL A 4 54.40 -16.64 55.04
C VAL A 4 53.47 -17.78 55.49
N LEU A 5 52.30 -17.36 56.00
CA LEU A 5 51.04 -18.09 55.94
C LEU A 5 50.71 -18.36 54.46
N TYR A 6 50.84 -19.62 54.02
CA TYR A 6 50.44 -20.01 52.67
C TYR A 6 48.95 -20.31 52.62
N SER A 7 48.31 -19.52 51.76
CA SER A 7 46.97 -19.68 51.22
C SER A 7 46.74 -21.06 50.63
N VAL A 8 45.72 -21.76 51.11
CA VAL A 8 45.03 -22.81 50.34
C VAL A 8 43.54 -22.65 50.59
N PHE A 9 42.95 -21.60 50.01
CA PHE A 9 41.52 -21.54 49.73
C PHE A 9 41.34 -21.60 48.22
N ALA A 10 41.82 -22.69 47.64
CA ALA A 10 41.60 -23.03 46.25
C ALA A 10 40.34 -23.89 46.19
N LEU A 11 39.18 -23.25 46.09
CA LEU A 11 37.93 -23.85 45.61
C LEU A 11 36.93 -22.72 45.34
N LEU A 12 36.83 -22.31 44.08
CA LEU A 12 35.59 -21.80 43.50
C LEU A 12 35.69 -21.95 41.98
N LEU A 13 35.04 -23.00 41.49
CA LEU A 13 34.58 -23.08 40.12
C LEU A 13 33.64 -21.92 39.84
N ALA A 14 33.85 -21.21 38.73
CA ALA A 14 32.75 -20.65 37.98
C ALA A 14 33.15 -20.62 36.51
N ALA A 15 32.52 -21.51 35.74
CA ALA A 15 32.50 -21.46 34.30
C ALA A 15 32.01 -20.08 33.87
N ILE A 16 32.80 -19.40 33.05
CA ILE A 16 32.40 -18.13 32.43
C ILE A 16 31.62 -18.52 31.16
N PRO A 17 30.30 -18.26 31.06
CA PRO A 17 29.65 -18.31 29.77
C PRO A 17 30.12 -17.09 28.96
N ALA A 18 30.61 -17.32 27.76
CA ALA A 18 30.89 -16.27 26.78
C ALA A 18 29.55 -15.59 26.42
N GLN A 19 29.29 -14.41 26.98
CA GLN A 19 28.21 -13.55 26.54
C GLN A 19 28.66 -12.87 25.25
N ALA A 20 28.00 -13.23 24.14
CA ALA A 20 28.10 -12.51 22.88
C ALA A 20 27.45 -11.14 23.09
N GLU A 21 28.26 -10.09 23.03
CA GLU A 21 27.79 -8.71 23.11
C GLU A 21 27.11 -8.36 21.78
N GLU A 22 25.79 -8.26 21.79
CA GLU A 22 25.03 -7.78 20.64
C GLU A 22 25.36 -6.30 20.43
N PRO A 23 25.74 -5.87 19.21
CA PRO A 23 26.13 -4.48 18.98
C PRO A 23 24.93 -3.54 19.19
N GLU A 24 25.13 -2.56 20.06
CA GLU A 24 24.15 -1.53 20.38
C GLU A 24 24.06 -0.52 19.23
N TYR A 25 22.92 -0.52 18.53
CA TYR A 25 22.65 0.41 17.44
C TYR A 25 22.00 1.69 17.96
N PRO A 26 22.40 2.88 17.48
CA PRO A 26 21.84 4.14 17.98
C PRO A 26 20.35 4.25 17.63
N LEU A 27 19.55 4.42 18.68
CA LEU A 27 18.10 4.54 18.67
C LEU A 27 17.67 5.96 18.27
N GLU A 28 17.81 6.31 16.99
CA GLU A 28 17.35 7.62 16.52
C GLU A 28 15.87 7.58 16.09
N ASN A 29 15.05 8.17 16.97
CA ASN A 29 13.65 8.58 16.79
C ASN A 29 12.68 7.44 16.44
N GLN A 30 12.34 6.63 17.45
CA GLN A 30 11.23 5.69 17.39
C GLN A 30 9.95 6.38 17.87
N ASP A 31 9.03 6.65 16.95
CA ASP A 31 7.62 6.68 17.32
C ASP A 31 7.35 5.29 17.95
N VAL A 32 7.18 5.22 19.27
CA VAL A 32 7.04 3.95 19.99
C VAL A 32 5.71 3.33 19.56
N MET A 33 5.79 2.40 18.60
CA MET A 33 4.67 1.57 18.19
C MET A 33 4.40 0.60 19.36
N THR A 34 3.54 0.97 20.30
CA THR A 34 3.11 0.07 21.38
C THR A 34 1.99 -0.82 20.85
N GLU A 35 2.13 -2.14 20.99
CA GLU A 35 0.97 -3.02 20.89
C GLU A 35 -0.08 -2.63 21.97
N VAL A 36 -1.34 -3.02 21.78
CA VAL A 36 -2.43 -2.74 22.76
C VAL A 36 -2.08 -3.28 24.17
N ASN A 37 -1.15 -4.26 24.26
CA ASN A 37 -0.67 -4.86 25.50
C ASN A 37 0.63 -4.27 26.05
N GLY A 38 1.15 -3.17 25.49
CA GLY A 38 2.33 -2.46 25.99
C GLY A 38 3.69 -3.07 25.60
N SER A 39 3.71 -4.11 24.77
CA SER A 39 4.93 -4.67 24.17
C SER A 39 5.55 -3.70 23.17
N PRO A 40 6.89 -3.57 23.13
CA PRO A 40 7.57 -2.77 22.11
C PRO A 40 7.45 -3.45 20.75
N ALA A 41 6.85 -2.78 19.75
CA ALA A 41 6.80 -3.29 18.38
C ALA A 41 7.96 -2.72 17.54
N ARG A 42 8.52 -3.58 16.68
CA ARG A 42 9.59 -3.20 15.74
C ARG A 42 9.01 -2.92 14.35
N LEU A 43 9.37 -1.78 13.76
CA LEU A 43 9.02 -1.46 12.39
C LEU A 43 9.83 -2.33 11.41
N LEU A 44 9.14 -3.10 10.57
CA LEU A 44 9.75 -4.02 9.59
C LEU A 44 9.80 -3.44 8.17
N ALA A 45 8.71 -2.81 7.74
CA ALA A 45 8.59 -2.25 6.39
C ALA A 45 7.51 -1.16 6.37
N CYS A 46 7.61 -0.26 5.39
CA CYS A 46 6.61 0.76 5.13
C CYS A 46 5.85 0.41 3.85
N PHE A 47 4.53 0.59 3.88
CA PHE A 47 3.65 0.34 2.75
C PHE A 47 2.84 1.59 2.46
N GLU A 48 2.49 1.77 1.18
CA GLU A 48 1.56 2.78 0.72
C GLU A 48 0.34 2.08 0.10
N GLU A 49 -0.84 2.60 0.41
CA GLU A 49 -2.10 2.16 -0.20
C GLU A 49 -2.24 2.78 -1.58
N VAL A 50 -2.27 1.94 -2.61
CA VAL A 50 -2.47 2.36 -4.00
C VAL A 50 -3.81 1.85 -4.50
N MET A 51 -4.69 2.77 -4.91
CA MET A 51 -5.99 2.43 -5.49
C MET A 51 -5.83 1.97 -6.94
N MET A 52 -6.13 0.70 -7.20
CA MET A 52 -6.15 0.14 -8.56
C MET A 52 -7.56 0.28 -9.15
N PRO A 53 -7.71 0.86 -10.35
CA PRO A 53 -9.02 1.08 -10.96
C PRO A 53 -9.67 -0.25 -11.39
N ALA A 54 -11.00 -0.27 -11.42
CA ALA A 54 -11.76 -1.42 -11.91
C ALA A 54 -11.49 -1.68 -13.39
N LYS A 55 -11.34 -2.95 -13.77
CA LYS A 55 -11.27 -3.35 -15.18
C LYS A 55 -12.68 -3.53 -15.71
N VAL A 56 -13.03 -2.74 -16.72
CA VAL A 56 -14.38 -2.74 -17.32
C VAL A 56 -14.27 -3.04 -18.80
N LEU A 57 -15.04 -4.02 -19.26
CA LEU A 57 -15.25 -4.29 -20.69
C LEU A 57 -16.40 -3.41 -21.18
N VAL A 58 -16.15 -2.62 -22.22
CA VAL A 58 -17.13 -1.72 -22.84
C VAL A 58 -17.50 -2.26 -24.21
N GLU A 59 -18.76 -2.63 -24.38
CA GLU A 59 -19.29 -3.16 -25.64
C GLU A 59 -20.39 -2.24 -26.19
N PRO A 60 -20.28 -1.76 -27.43
CA PRO A 60 -21.35 -1.01 -28.08
C PRO A 60 -22.44 -1.98 -28.56
N ILE A 61 -23.67 -1.79 -28.10
CA ILE A 61 -24.83 -2.57 -28.51
C ILE A 61 -25.73 -1.69 -29.37
N LEU A 62 -26.08 -2.17 -30.57
CA LEU A 62 -27.02 -1.48 -31.45
C LEU A 62 -28.41 -1.49 -30.82
N VAL A 63 -28.97 -0.31 -30.58
CA VAL A 63 -30.30 -0.11 -30.00
C VAL A 63 -31.33 0.12 -31.10
N ALA A 64 -30.97 0.95 -32.08
CA ALA A 64 -31.80 1.21 -33.25
C ALA A 64 -30.91 1.23 -34.50
N PRO A 65 -31.25 0.45 -35.54
CA PRO A 65 -30.53 0.52 -36.80
C PRO A 65 -30.80 1.87 -37.50
N GLU A 66 -29.89 2.24 -38.38
CA GLU A 66 -30.11 3.34 -39.30
C GLU A 66 -31.34 3.06 -40.17
N ARG A 67 -32.20 4.06 -40.35
CA ARG A 67 -33.38 3.94 -41.21
C ARG A 67 -33.72 5.24 -41.89
N ARG A 68 -34.24 5.14 -43.11
CA ARG A 68 -34.80 6.27 -43.86
C ARG A 68 -36.32 6.21 -43.81
N ALA A 69 -36.98 7.34 -43.60
CA ALA A 69 -38.43 7.40 -43.61
C ALA A 69 -38.95 8.69 -44.24
N TYR A 70 -40.11 8.58 -44.87
CA TYR A 70 -40.86 9.73 -45.38
C TYR A 70 -41.70 10.33 -44.26
N VAL A 71 -41.52 11.61 -43.98
CA VAL A 71 -42.24 12.33 -42.92
C VAL A 71 -43.06 13.45 -43.56
N LYS A 72 -44.37 13.43 -43.31
CA LYS A 72 -45.26 14.49 -43.78
C LYS A 72 -45.20 15.69 -42.83
N ARG A 73 -44.91 16.86 -43.36
CA ARG A 73 -44.94 18.12 -42.62
C ARG A 73 -46.37 18.67 -42.51
N ARG A 74 -46.55 19.64 -41.60
CA ARG A 74 -47.87 20.28 -41.35
C ARG A 74 -48.37 21.11 -42.53
N ASP A 75 -47.47 21.59 -43.37
CA ASP A 75 -47.73 22.30 -44.63
C ASP A 75 -48.09 21.36 -45.80
N GLY A 76 -48.00 20.04 -45.61
CA GLY A 76 -48.36 19.03 -46.60
C GLY A 76 -47.21 18.50 -47.45
N SER A 77 -45.99 19.03 -47.34
CA SER A 77 -44.82 18.47 -48.03
C SER A 77 -44.39 17.13 -47.41
N ILE A 78 -43.67 16.31 -48.18
CA ILE A 78 -43.11 15.04 -47.71
C ILE A 78 -41.59 15.14 -47.80
N ASP A 79 -40.93 15.03 -46.64
CA ASP A 79 -39.48 14.99 -46.57
C ASP A 79 -38.99 13.54 -46.49
N LEU A 80 -37.85 13.25 -47.11
CA LEU A 80 -37.09 12.03 -46.82
C LEU A 80 -36.08 12.33 -45.71
N VAL A 81 -36.25 11.69 -44.56
CA VAL A 81 -35.40 11.87 -43.37
C VAL A 81 -34.59 10.62 -43.11
N GLU A 82 -33.30 10.79 -42.85
CA GLU A 82 -32.41 9.73 -42.39
C GLU A 82 -32.27 9.79 -40.87
N TYR A 83 -32.60 8.68 -40.20
CA TYR A 83 -32.40 8.50 -38.77
C TYR A 83 -31.13 7.66 -38.57
N PRO A 84 -30.10 8.21 -37.91
CA PRO A 84 -28.83 7.50 -37.72
C PRO A 84 -28.98 6.31 -36.77
N ALA A 85 -28.02 5.38 -36.85
CA ALA A 85 -27.95 4.26 -35.92
C ALA A 85 -27.67 4.76 -34.48
N HIS A 86 -28.41 4.23 -33.51
CA HIS A 86 -28.21 4.53 -32.09
C HIS A 86 -27.56 3.33 -31.40
N TYR A 87 -26.46 3.59 -30.69
CA TYR A 87 -25.72 2.60 -29.92
C TYR A 87 -25.79 2.91 -28.43
N ARG A 88 -25.83 1.88 -27.59
CA ARG A 88 -25.72 1.97 -26.13
C ARG A 88 -24.47 1.24 -25.69
N GLU A 89 -23.69 1.86 -24.81
CA GLU A 89 -22.58 1.18 -24.14
C GLU A 89 -23.12 0.24 -23.07
N LYS A 90 -22.78 -1.04 -23.19
CA LYS A 90 -22.89 -2.00 -22.10
C LYS A 90 -21.54 -2.12 -21.43
N ARG A 91 -21.51 -1.86 -20.12
CA ARG A 91 -20.31 -1.94 -19.31
C ARG A 91 -20.41 -3.18 -18.43
N THR A 92 -19.43 -4.07 -18.54
CA THR A 92 -19.32 -5.28 -17.74
C THR A 92 -18.06 -5.18 -16.89
N VAL A 93 -18.21 -5.20 -15.56
CA VAL A 93 -17.06 -5.18 -14.65
C VAL A 93 -16.43 -6.57 -14.65
N LEU A 94 -15.17 -6.65 -15.09
CA LEU A 94 -14.40 -7.89 -15.09
C LEU A 94 -13.72 -8.08 -13.73
N GLU A 95 -13.09 -7.02 -13.23
CA GLU A 95 -12.45 -6.99 -11.93
C GLU A 95 -12.84 -5.69 -11.21
N PRO A 96 -13.31 -5.76 -9.95
CA PRO A 96 -13.63 -4.57 -9.17
C PRO A 96 -12.35 -3.77 -8.87
N ALA A 97 -12.52 -2.50 -8.49
CA ALA A 97 -11.41 -1.71 -7.97
C ALA A 97 -10.95 -2.29 -6.62
N TYR A 98 -9.64 -2.27 -6.37
CA TYR A 98 -9.07 -2.79 -5.13
C TYR A 98 -7.90 -1.94 -4.65
N VAL A 99 -7.62 -2.03 -3.34
CA VAL A 99 -6.44 -1.41 -2.72
C VAL A 99 -5.29 -2.40 -2.78
N GLU A 100 -4.17 -1.97 -3.33
CA GLU A 100 -2.93 -2.72 -3.34
C GLU A 100 -1.92 -2.07 -2.38
N LEU A 101 -1.35 -2.84 -1.47
CA LEU A 101 -0.27 -2.36 -0.60
C LEU A 101 1.07 -2.51 -1.32
N ARG A 102 1.69 -1.38 -1.66
CA ARG A 102 3.02 -1.39 -2.28
C ARG A 102 4.06 -1.00 -1.25
N GLN A 103 5.11 -1.82 -1.17
CA GLN A 103 6.22 -1.53 -0.26
C GLN A 103 6.95 -0.28 -0.75
N VAL A 104 7.18 0.65 0.17
CA VAL A 104 7.88 1.91 -0.08
C VAL A 104 9.06 2.06 0.88
N PRO A 105 10.11 2.81 0.50
CA PRO A 105 11.18 3.11 1.43
C PRO A 105 10.64 3.89 2.61
N CYS A 106 10.95 3.45 3.83
CA CYS A 106 10.62 4.18 5.04
C CYS A 106 11.33 5.53 5.04
N LYS A 107 10.58 6.61 4.81
CA LYS A 107 11.12 7.97 4.88
C LYS A 107 11.39 8.29 6.34
N LYS A 108 12.66 8.40 6.74
CA LYS A 108 13.02 9.13 7.97
C LYS A 108 12.55 10.57 7.75
N LYS A 109 11.59 11.05 8.55
CA LYS A 109 11.24 12.48 8.56
C LYS A 109 12.54 13.22 8.84
N LYS A 110 13.09 13.94 7.85
CA LYS A 110 14.16 14.89 8.12
C LYS A 110 13.55 15.97 9.00
N PRO A 111 14.17 16.35 10.13
CA PRO A 111 13.71 17.53 10.85
C PRO A 111 13.79 18.70 9.86
N PHE A 112 12.65 19.32 9.60
CA PHE A 112 12.55 20.52 8.78
C PHE A 112 13.21 21.67 9.57
N PHE A 113 14.55 21.69 9.58
CA PHE A 113 15.30 22.83 10.10
C PHE A 113 15.37 23.87 8.98
N GLY A 114 14.92 25.08 9.33
CA GLY A 114 14.53 26.12 8.41
C GLY A 114 15.61 26.65 7.48
N LEU A 115 15.15 27.08 6.32
CA LEU A 115 15.83 27.99 5.41
C LEU A 115 14.85 29.13 5.11
N PHE A 116 14.78 30.09 6.03
CA PHE A 116 14.41 31.49 5.81
C PHE A 116 15.04 32.33 6.93
#